data_AF-A0A0R3RPQ7-F1
#
_entry.id   AF-A0A0R3RPQ7-F1
#
_cell.length_a   1.000
_cell.length_b   1.000
_cell.length_c   1.000
_cell.angle_alpha   90.00
_cell.angle_beta   90.00
_cell.angle_gamma   90.00
#
_symmetry.space_group_name_H-M   'P 1'
#
loop_
_entity.id
_entity.type
_entity.pdbx_description
1 polymer ?
#
loop_
_entity_poly.entity_id
_entity_poly.type
_entity_poly.pdbx_seq_one_letter_code
_entity_poly.pdbx_strand_id
1 'polypeptide(L)'
;MKRQRIEDPYGYSYGYGTGLTAGKRQRQDSYQKALADGKYELRLLVTSRGAGAIIGKKGESVKNIQTECDATVSVPDSQTPERVVQLVATVENVVKCVEMIIARIDEVHDNQDRDSELKVLVHQSHAGAVIGRGGSRIKELREENGVDLKVYSECCPQSTERIIQINGKPEKIVACLVTIISTLKEIPIKGPSRPYESIFFDPMVANEYGGYAGDHSGRGIRGYGPRGRIPLPPYGPVPPVYDDGPLETAQVTVPNELGGTIIGRGGERIRRIRDESGAHIKIEEEDPNGERIITISGTPSQIEMAQFLLQQW
;
A
#
# COMPACT_ATOMS: atom_id res chain seq x y z
N MET A 1 -11.28 -35.01 45.11
CA MET A 1 -10.68 -33.77 45.63
C MET A 1 -11.25 -32.59 44.84
N LYS A 2 -12.05 -31.73 45.49
CA LYS A 2 -12.74 -30.59 44.88
C LYS A 2 -11.73 -29.45 44.64
N ARG A 3 -11.65 -28.92 43.41
CA ARG A 3 -10.90 -27.69 43.11
C ARG A 3 -11.79 -26.49 43.45
N GLN A 4 -11.28 -25.64 44.34
CA GLN A 4 -11.92 -24.45 44.86
C GLN A 4 -11.81 -23.32 43.83
N ARG A 5 -12.92 -22.64 43.51
CA ARG A 5 -12.93 -21.39 42.73
C ARG A 5 -12.38 -20.28 43.61
N ILE A 6 -11.39 -19.55 43.09
CA ILE A 6 -10.98 -18.25 43.61
C ILE A 6 -11.74 -17.22 42.77
N GLU A 7 -12.60 -16.42 43.41
CA GLU A 7 -13.31 -15.30 42.78
C GLU A 7 -12.58 -14.00 43.13
N ASP A 8 -12.22 -13.22 42.12
CA ASP A 8 -11.59 -11.90 42.27
C ASP A 8 -12.61 -10.84 42.70
N PRO A 9 -12.26 -9.85 43.55
CA PRO A 9 -13.21 -8.90 44.15
C PRO A 9 -13.64 -7.74 43.25
N TYR A 10 -13.21 -7.72 41.99
CA TYR A 10 -13.42 -6.60 41.06
C TYR A 10 -14.17 -7.01 39.80
N GLY A 11 -15.21 -7.86 39.88
CA GLY A 11 -16.35 -7.92 38.94
C GLY A 11 -16.12 -8.02 37.42
N TYR A 12 -14.88 -8.14 36.92
CA TYR A 12 -14.55 -8.22 35.51
C TYR A 12 -14.28 -9.68 35.15
N SER A 13 -15.31 -10.33 34.62
CA SER A 13 -15.17 -11.64 33.98
C SER A 13 -14.42 -11.47 32.64
N TYR A 14 -13.12 -11.76 32.63
CA TYR A 14 -12.43 -12.11 31.39
C TYR A 14 -12.87 -13.51 30.98
N GLY A 15 -14.00 -13.58 30.29
CA GLY A 15 -14.39 -14.78 29.56
C GLY A 15 -13.40 -14.99 28.42
N TYR A 16 -12.46 -15.92 28.59
CA TYR A 16 -11.90 -16.66 27.46
C TYR A 16 -13.02 -17.51 26.86
N GLY A 17 -13.88 -16.85 26.08
CA GLY A 17 -14.83 -17.53 25.21
C GLY A 17 -14.03 -18.23 24.12
N THR A 18 -13.80 -19.52 24.30
CA THR A 18 -13.51 -20.46 23.22
C THR A 18 -14.76 -20.56 22.34
N GLY A 19 -14.99 -19.52 21.56
CA GLY A 19 -16.02 -19.42 20.53
C GLY A 19 -15.32 -19.23 19.20
N LEU A 20 -14.54 -20.23 18.78
CA LEU A 20 -14.17 -20.40 17.38
C LEU A 20 -15.46 -20.66 16.60
N THR A 21 -16.15 -19.60 16.18
CA THR A 21 -16.96 -19.70 14.97
C THR A 21 -15.96 -19.96 13.85
N ALA A 22 -16.04 -21.17 13.31
CA ALA A 22 -15.25 -21.64 12.18
C ALA A 22 -15.50 -20.76 10.95
N GLY A 23 -14.79 -19.63 10.87
CA GLY A 23 -14.60 -18.85 9.66
C GLY A 23 -13.62 -19.62 8.77
N LYS A 24 -14.12 -20.10 7.64
CA LYS A 24 -13.43 -20.95 6.64
C LYS A 24 -11.94 -20.60 6.43
N ARG A 25 -11.04 -21.40 7.02
CA ARG A 25 -9.65 -21.58 6.57
C ARG A 25 -9.65 -22.32 5.23
N GLN A 26 -10.05 -21.65 4.15
CA GLN A 26 -10.10 -22.27 2.82
C GLN A 26 -9.45 -21.42 1.71
N ARG A 27 -8.82 -20.29 2.04
CA ARG A 27 -8.32 -19.32 1.04
C ARG A 27 -6.82 -19.38 0.75
N GLN A 28 -6.00 -19.88 1.67
CA GLN A 28 -4.54 -19.87 1.50
C GLN A 28 -4.05 -21.09 0.71
N ASP A 29 -4.67 -22.25 0.93
CA ASP A 29 -4.34 -23.49 0.24
C ASP A 29 -4.69 -23.44 -1.26
N SER A 30 -5.81 -22.80 -1.63
CA SER A 30 -6.23 -22.66 -3.03
C SER A 30 -5.30 -21.74 -3.83
N TYR A 31 -4.75 -20.71 -3.17
CA TYR A 31 -3.84 -19.75 -3.77
C TYR A 31 -2.47 -20.39 -4.06
N GLN A 32 -1.89 -21.04 -3.06
CA GLN A 32 -0.59 -21.71 -3.19
C GLN A 32 -0.66 -22.87 -4.20
N LYS A 33 -1.77 -23.60 -4.21
CA LYS A 33 -2.02 -24.64 -5.22
C LYS A 33 -2.17 -24.07 -6.62
N ALA A 34 -2.90 -22.97 -6.79
CA ALA A 34 -3.05 -22.30 -8.09
C ALA A 34 -1.71 -21.82 -8.67
N LEU A 35 -0.83 -21.24 -7.83
CA LEU A 35 0.54 -20.89 -8.25
C LEU A 35 1.35 -22.14 -8.62
N ALA A 36 1.21 -23.24 -7.87
CA ALA A 36 1.88 -24.50 -8.16
C ALA A 36 1.39 -25.16 -9.47
N ASP A 37 0.13 -24.93 -9.85
CA ASP A 37 -0.48 -25.40 -11.10
C ASP A 37 -0.07 -24.55 -12.33
N GLY A 38 0.87 -23.61 -12.17
CA GLY A 38 1.38 -22.77 -13.27
C GLY A 38 0.49 -21.58 -13.63
N LYS A 39 -0.47 -21.22 -12.77
CA LYS A 39 -1.27 -19.99 -12.94
C LYS A 39 -0.41 -18.76 -12.66
N TYR A 40 -0.67 -17.68 -13.38
CA TYR A 40 0.02 -16.41 -13.25
C TYR A 40 -0.65 -15.54 -12.17
N GLU A 41 0.17 -14.92 -11.33
CA GLU A 41 -0.28 -13.95 -10.32
C GLU A 41 -0.14 -12.53 -10.88
N LEU A 42 -1.27 -11.82 -10.98
CA LEU A 42 -1.35 -10.41 -11.29
C LEU A 42 -1.82 -9.63 -10.07
N ARG A 43 -1.16 -8.50 -9.80
CA ARG A 43 -1.50 -7.63 -8.68
C ARG A 43 -1.80 -6.23 -9.19
N LEU A 44 -2.98 -5.73 -8.85
CA LEU A 44 -3.45 -4.42 -9.27
C LEU A 44 -3.55 -3.52 -8.05
N LEU A 45 -3.10 -2.28 -8.20
CA LEU A 45 -3.37 -1.24 -7.23
C LEU A 45 -4.61 -0.48 -7.68
N VAL A 46 -5.61 -0.37 -6.80
CA VAL A 46 -6.86 0.33 -7.09
C VAL A 46 -7.20 1.27 -5.95
N THR A 47 -8.02 2.28 -6.21
CA THR A 47 -8.59 3.11 -5.15
C THR A 47 -9.52 2.28 -4.27
N SER A 48 -9.75 2.72 -3.02
CA SER A 48 -10.72 2.08 -2.12
C SER A 48 -12.14 2.07 -2.70
N ARG A 49 -12.49 3.08 -3.51
CA ARG A 49 -13.74 3.12 -4.27
C ARG A 49 -13.77 2.07 -5.38
N GLY A 50 -12.70 1.94 -6.16
CA GLY A 50 -12.57 0.90 -7.19
C GLY A 50 -12.60 -0.52 -6.60
N ALA A 51 -11.92 -0.75 -5.49
CA ALA A 51 -12.00 -2.03 -4.76
C ALA A 51 -13.42 -2.35 -4.30
N GLY A 52 -14.17 -1.35 -3.81
CA GLY A 52 -15.58 -1.51 -3.46
C GLY A 52 -16.44 -1.94 -4.65
N ALA A 53 -16.18 -1.39 -5.84
CA ALA A 53 -16.84 -1.75 -7.10
C ALA A 53 -16.57 -3.21 -7.50
N ILE A 54 -15.29 -3.62 -7.45
CA ILE A 54 -14.85 -4.97 -7.79
C ILE A 54 -15.45 -6.01 -6.84
N ILE A 55 -15.55 -5.70 -5.55
CA ILE A 55 -16.15 -6.60 -4.55
C ILE A 55 -17.67 -6.70 -4.79
N GLY A 56 -18.34 -5.56 -4.97
CA GLY A 56 -19.79 -5.47 -5.13
C GLY A 56 -20.56 -5.74 -3.83
N LYS A 57 -21.88 -5.56 -3.87
CA LYS A 57 -22.77 -5.78 -2.72
C LYS A 57 -22.68 -7.24 -2.26
N LYS A 58 -22.40 -7.48 -0.97
CA LYS A 58 -22.23 -8.83 -0.39
C LYS A 58 -21.16 -9.71 -1.08
N GLY A 59 -20.21 -9.12 -1.79
CA GLY A 59 -19.18 -9.85 -2.53
C GLY A 59 -19.69 -10.56 -3.79
N GLU A 60 -20.85 -10.16 -4.33
CA GLU A 60 -21.44 -10.77 -5.52
C GLU A 60 -20.60 -10.55 -6.77
N SER A 61 -20.09 -9.34 -6.98
CA SER A 61 -19.33 -8.99 -8.19
C SER A 61 -18.01 -9.77 -8.25
N VAL A 62 -17.25 -9.80 -7.15
CA VAL A 62 -15.99 -10.57 -7.09
C VAL A 62 -16.22 -12.07 -7.28
N LYS A 63 -17.33 -12.63 -6.76
CA LYS A 63 -17.68 -14.04 -7.01
C LYS A 63 -18.01 -14.29 -8.48
N ASN A 64 -18.72 -13.36 -9.11
CA ASN A 64 -19.03 -13.45 -10.53
C ASN A 64 -17.74 -13.43 -11.37
N ILE A 65 -16.84 -12.48 -11.11
CA ILE A 65 -15.53 -12.39 -11.77
C ILE A 65 -14.72 -13.69 -11.58
N GLN A 66 -14.67 -14.23 -10.36
CA GLN A 66 -14.00 -15.50 -10.08
C GLN A 66 -14.57 -16.67 -10.88
N THR A 67 -15.90 -16.71 -11.04
CA THR A 67 -16.60 -17.81 -11.73
C THR A 67 -16.44 -17.70 -13.24
N GLU A 68 -16.68 -16.52 -13.81
CA GLU A 68 -16.59 -16.25 -15.25
C GLU A 68 -15.17 -16.39 -15.79
N CYS A 69 -14.16 -16.01 -15.01
CA CYS A 69 -12.76 -16.14 -15.43
C CYS A 69 -12.08 -17.45 -15.00
N ASP A 70 -12.71 -18.33 -14.22
CA ASP A 70 -12.00 -19.41 -13.51
C ASP A 70 -10.72 -18.90 -12.79
N ALA A 71 -10.89 -17.82 -12.02
CA ALA A 71 -9.80 -17.09 -11.38
C ALA A 71 -9.98 -17.04 -9.86
N THR A 72 -8.86 -16.96 -9.14
CA THR A 72 -8.88 -16.64 -7.71
C THR A 72 -8.61 -15.15 -7.53
N VAL A 73 -9.59 -14.41 -7.00
CA VAL A 73 -9.49 -12.97 -6.73
C VAL A 73 -9.50 -12.72 -5.22
N SER A 74 -8.49 -12.04 -4.69
CA SER A 74 -8.39 -11.66 -3.29
C SER A 74 -8.20 -10.15 -3.18
N VAL A 75 -8.97 -9.51 -2.29
CA VAL A 75 -8.86 -8.08 -2.02
C VAL A 75 -8.79 -7.93 -0.49
N PRO A 76 -7.59 -7.80 0.10
CA PRO A 76 -7.43 -7.60 1.53
C PRO A 76 -8.12 -6.31 1.98
N ASP A 77 -8.74 -6.34 3.15
CA ASP A 77 -9.35 -5.16 3.75
C ASP A 77 -8.29 -4.17 4.20
N SER A 78 -8.57 -2.88 3.95
CA SER A 78 -7.66 -1.80 4.28
C SER A 78 -8.44 -0.51 4.53
N GLN A 79 -7.89 0.34 5.39
CA GLN A 79 -8.45 1.66 5.72
C GLN A 79 -7.79 2.79 4.91
N THR A 80 -6.86 2.44 4.01
CA THR A 80 -6.10 3.37 3.19
C THR A 80 -6.88 3.78 1.94
N PRO A 81 -6.51 4.89 1.27
CA PRO A 81 -7.21 5.33 0.04
C PRO A 81 -7.00 4.38 -1.14
N GLU A 82 -6.04 3.45 -1.03
CA GLU A 82 -5.75 2.42 -2.03
C GLU A 82 -5.80 1.01 -1.44
N ARG A 83 -6.03 0.03 -2.31
CA ARG A 83 -6.10 -1.40 -1.99
C ARG A 83 -5.42 -2.22 -3.08
N VAL A 84 -4.88 -3.36 -2.69
CA VAL A 84 -4.27 -4.32 -3.62
C VAL A 84 -5.26 -5.41 -3.98
N VAL A 85 -5.54 -5.57 -5.27
CA VAL A 85 -6.32 -6.69 -5.81
C VAL A 85 -5.33 -7.74 -6.32
N GLN A 86 -5.40 -8.94 -5.75
CA GLN A 86 -4.61 -10.09 -6.18
C GLN A 86 -5.48 -10.98 -7.06
N LEU A 87 -5.00 -11.29 -8.26
CA LEU A 87 -5.66 -12.13 -9.25
C LEU A 87 -4.72 -13.28 -9.62
N VAL A 88 -5.17 -14.52 -9.45
CA VAL A 88 -4.43 -15.72 -9.88
C VAL A 88 -5.27 -16.50 -10.88
N ALA A 89 -4.78 -16.58 -12.12
CA ALA A 89 -5.45 -17.27 -13.21
C ALA A 89 -4.47 -17.66 -14.33
N THR A 90 -4.92 -18.40 -15.35
CA THR A 90 -4.15 -18.57 -16.59
C THR A 90 -4.08 -17.23 -17.35
N VAL A 91 -3.10 -17.06 -18.26
CA VAL A 91 -2.93 -15.77 -18.99
C VAL A 91 -4.18 -15.40 -19.77
N GLU A 92 -4.80 -16.37 -20.43
CA GLU A 92 -6.04 -16.17 -21.18
C GLU A 92 -7.19 -15.68 -20.30
N ASN A 93 -7.27 -16.20 -19.07
CA ASN A 93 -8.30 -15.83 -18.12
C ASN A 93 -8.01 -14.51 -17.39
N VAL A 94 -6.73 -14.16 -17.20
CA VAL A 94 -6.33 -12.85 -16.64
C VAL A 94 -6.86 -11.72 -17.52
N VAL A 95 -6.77 -11.85 -18.84
CA VAL A 95 -7.29 -10.87 -19.81
C VAL A 95 -8.77 -10.57 -19.58
N LYS A 96 -9.60 -11.62 -19.57
CA LYS A 96 -11.05 -11.51 -19.32
C LYS A 96 -11.36 -10.88 -17.96
N CYS A 97 -10.59 -11.27 -16.94
CA CYS A 97 -10.77 -10.73 -15.59
C CYS A 97 -10.42 -9.25 -15.49
N VAL A 98 -9.37 -8.82 -16.18
CA VAL A 98 -8.99 -7.41 -16.20
C VAL A 98 -10.02 -6.58 -16.98
N GLU A 99 -10.55 -7.08 -18.10
CA GLU A 99 -11.66 -6.44 -18.82
C GLU A 99 -12.88 -6.21 -17.92
N MET A 100 -13.30 -7.25 -17.19
CA MET A 100 -14.40 -7.14 -16.23
C MET A 100 -14.09 -6.16 -15.09
N ILE A 101 -12.86 -6.16 -14.57
CA ILE A 101 -12.44 -5.26 -13.50
C ILE A 101 -12.46 -3.80 -13.96
N ILE A 102 -11.91 -3.51 -15.15
CA ILE A 102 -11.90 -2.16 -15.72
C ILE A 102 -13.33 -1.66 -15.91
N ALA A 103 -14.22 -2.48 -16.47
CA ALA A 103 -15.64 -2.13 -16.63
C ALA A 103 -16.30 -1.75 -15.29
N ARG A 104 -16.02 -2.49 -14.21
CA ARG A 104 -16.56 -2.18 -12.87
C ARG A 104 -15.98 -0.91 -12.26
N ILE A 105 -14.70 -0.63 -12.52
CA ILE A 105 -14.07 0.61 -12.06
C ILE A 105 -14.69 1.80 -12.82
N ASP A 106 -14.86 1.71 -14.13
CA ASP A 106 -15.38 2.79 -14.97
C ASP A 106 -16.86 3.09 -14.69
N GLU A 107 -17.68 2.06 -14.45
CA GLU A 107 -19.07 2.20 -13.98
C GLU A 107 -19.18 3.13 -12.76
N VAL A 108 -18.19 3.08 -11.86
CA VAL A 108 -18.19 3.83 -10.61
C VAL A 108 -17.62 5.24 -10.75
N HIS A 109 -16.80 5.50 -11.77
CA HIS A 109 -16.24 6.82 -12.04
C HIS A 109 -17.11 7.68 -12.96
N ASP A 110 -18.25 7.18 -13.44
CA ASP A 110 -19.12 7.84 -14.44
C ASP A 110 -18.33 8.28 -15.69
N ASN A 111 -17.33 7.47 -16.04
CA ASN A 111 -16.38 7.74 -17.11
C ASN A 111 -16.89 7.14 -18.43
N GLN A 112 -18.01 7.64 -18.95
CA GLN A 112 -18.55 7.10 -20.22
C GLN A 112 -17.75 7.50 -21.47
N ASP A 113 -16.76 8.40 -21.35
CA ASP A 113 -16.00 8.91 -22.51
C ASP A 113 -14.57 9.37 -22.17
N ARG A 114 -13.95 8.80 -21.12
CA ARG A 114 -12.55 9.10 -20.71
C ARG A 114 -11.70 7.85 -20.74
N ASP A 115 -10.40 8.06 -20.93
CA ASP A 115 -9.39 7.00 -20.80
C ASP A 115 -9.47 6.36 -19.40
N SER A 116 -9.48 5.04 -19.36
CA SER A 116 -9.40 4.26 -18.12
C SER A 116 -7.95 4.25 -17.63
N GLU A 117 -7.75 4.08 -16.33
CA GLU A 117 -6.44 3.92 -15.71
C GLU A 117 -6.32 2.52 -15.08
N LEU A 118 -5.22 1.83 -15.38
CA LEU A 118 -4.85 0.59 -14.71
C LEU A 118 -3.44 0.72 -14.09
N LYS A 119 -3.33 0.45 -12.79
CA LYS A 119 -2.04 0.39 -12.08
C LYS A 119 -1.70 -1.05 -11.70
N VAL A 120 -0.58 -1.55 -12.22
CA VAL A 120 -0.09 -2.91 -12.00
C VAL A 120 1.14 -2.85 -11.09
N LEU A 121 1.13 -3.68 -10.05
CA LEU A 121 2.28 -3.88 -9.16
C LEU A 121 3.17 -4.97 -9.73
N VAL A 122 4.44 -4.66 -9.94
CA VAL A 122 5.44 -5.60 -10.43
C VAL A 122 6.72 -5.49 -9.62
N HIS A 123 7.48 -6.57 -9.51
CA HIS A 123 8.78 -6.51 -8.85
C HIS A 123 9.73 -5.50 -9.54
N GLN A 124 10.60 -4.82 -8.79
CA GLN A 124 11.52 -3.81 -9.33
C GLN A 124 12.40 -4.31 -10.49
N SER A 125 12.80 -5.59 -10.48
CA SER A 125 13.54 -6.21 -11.57
C SER A 125 12.71 -6.37 -12.85
N HIS A 126 11.41 -6.65 -12.69
CA HIS A 126 10.43 -6.73 -13.77
C HIS A 126 10.13 -5.35 -14.35
N ALA A 127 9.99 -4.33 -13.50
CA ALA A 127 9.86 -2.94 -13.96
C ALA A 127 11.07 -2.50 -14.81
N GLY A 128 12.30 -2.84 -14.40
CA GLY A 128 13.49 -2.57 -15.19
C GLY A 128 13.49 -3.27 -16.56
N ALA A 129 12.96 -4.50 -16.63
CA ALA A 129 12.84 -5.23 -17.89
C ALA A 129 11.78 -4.62 -18.82
N VAL A 130 10.64 -4.17 -18.30
CA VAL A 130 9.60 -3.47 -19.07
C VAL A 130 10.13 -2.15 -19.64
N ILE A 131 11.00 -1.44 -18.90
CA ILE A 131 11.64 -0.22 -19.39
C ILE A 131 12.63 -0.54 -20.53
N GLY A 132 13.46 -1.56 -20.35
CA GLY A 132 14.51 -1.94 -21.31
C GLY A 132 15.72 -0.98 -21.28
N ARG A 133 16.81 -1.38 -21.95
CA ARG A 133 18.05 -0.58 -21.99
C ARG A 133 17.78 0.77 -22.67
N GLY A 134 18.08 1.88 -21.97
CA GLY A 134 17.82 3.23 -22.48
C GLY A 134 16.34 3.56 -22.72
N GLY A 135 15.41 2.79 -22.13
CA GLY A 135 13.98 2.99 -22.34
C GLY A 135 13.47 2.51 -23.70
N SER A 136 14.20 1.65 -24.41
CA SER A 136 13.80 1.19 -25.75
C SER A 136 12.48 0.40 -25.72
N ARG A 137 12.32 -0.49 -24.74
CA ARG A 137 11.18 -1.40 -24.66
C ARG A 137 9.90 -0.69 -24.25
N ILE A 138 9.97 0.24 -23.29
CA ILE A 138 8.83 1.07 -22.91
C ILE A 138 8.34 1.97 -24.07
N LYS A 139 9.26 2.50 -24.90
CA LYS A 139 8.89 3.30 -26.06
C LYS A 139 8.13 2.47 -27.09
N GLU A 140 8.65 1.28 -27.41
CA GLU A 140 8.00 0.32 -28.30
C GLU A 140 6.60 -0.06 -27.78
N LEU A 141 6.47 -0.41 -26.49
CA LEU A 141 5.17 -0.75 -25.89
C LEU A 141 4.14 0.39 -25.99
N ARG A 142 4.57 1.64 -25.82
CA ARG A 142 3.72 2.83 -25.97
C ARG A 142 3.27 3.02 -27.42
N GLU A 143 4.19 2.88 -28.38
CA GLU A 143 3.91 3.07 -29.81
C GLU A 143 3.01 1.97 -30.37
N GLU A 144 3.27 0.70 -30.05
CA GLU A 144 2.50 -0.45 -30.55
C GLU A 144 1.05 -0.44 -30.07
N ASN A 145 0.83 -0.10 -28.80
CA ASN A 145 -0.50 -0.18 -28.18
C ASN A 145 -1.26 1.15 -28.22
N GLY A 146 -0.58 2.27 -28.48
CA GLY A 146 -1.18 3.60 -28.45
C GLY A 146 -1.72 3.99 -27.07
N VAL A 147 -1.01 3.57 -26.01
CA VAL A 147 -1.36 3.84 -24.61
C VAL A 147 -0.36 4.79 -23.97
N ASP A 148 -0.80 5.56 -22.98
CA ASP A 148 0.11 6.29 -22.11
C ASP A 148 0.57 5.37 -20.97
N LEU A 149 1.80 4.88 -21.09
CA LEU A 149 2.38 3.93 -20.14
C LEU A 149 3.47 4.60 -19.30
N LYS A 150 3.30 4.66 -17.98
CA LYS A 150 4.27 5.23 -17.05
C LYS A 150 4.74 4.18 -16.06
N VAL A 151 6.06 4.05 -15.88
CA VAL A 151 6.65 3.18 -14.86
C VAL A 151 7.28 4.07 -13.79
N TYR A 152 6.80 3.97 -12.56
CA TYR A 152 7.30 4.78 -11.45
C TYR A 152 8.69 4.31 -11.04
N SER A 153 9.63 5.24 -10.83
CA SER A 153 11.03 4.93 -10.48
C SER A 153 11.15 4.35 -9.08
N GLU A 154 10.40 4.90 -8.14
CA GLU A 154 10.44 4.50 -6.73
C GLU A 154 9.66 3.21 -6.50
N CYS A 155 10.16 2.40 -5.57
CA CYS A 155 9.40 1.26 -5.06
C CYS A 155 8.28 1.76 -4.14
N CYS A 156 7.19 1.00 -4.07
CA CYS A 156 6.16 1.25 -3.08
C CYS A 156 6.76 1.19 -1.66
N PRO A 157 6.22 1.97 -0.71
CA PRO A 157 6.77 2.03 0.64
C PRO A 157 6.82 0.62 1.24
N GLN A 158 7.95 0.31 1.88
CA GLN A 158 8.11 -0.99 2.50
C GLN A 158 7.85 -2.16 1.51
N SER A 159 8.20 -2.04 0.24
CA SER A 159 8.03 -3.09 -0.78
C SER A 159 9.19 -3.10 -1.77
N THR A 160 9.33 -4.19 -2.51
CA THR A 160 10.20 -4.30 -3.69
C THR A 160 9.42 -4.18 -5.00
N GLU A 161 8.14 -3.84 -4.93
CA GLU A 161 7.28 -3.65 -6.10
C GLU A 161 7.27 -2.18 -6.55
N ARG A 162 7.17 -1.99 -7.85
CA ARG A 162 7.03 -0.70 -8.54
C ARG A 162 5.71 -0.71 -9.29
N ILE A 163 5.16 0.48 -9.52
CA ILE A 163 3.90 0.64 -10.23
C ILE A 163 4.16 0.88 -11.72
N ILE A 164 3.47 0.09 -12.55
CA ILE A 164 3.26 0.36 -13.96
C ILE A 164 1.84 0.91 -14.09
N GLN A 165 1.71 2.18 -14.47
CA GLN A 165 0.46 2.82 -14.79
C GLN A 165 0.24 2.79 -16.31
N ILE A 166 -0.95 2.38 -16.72
CA ILE A 166 -1.38 2.27 -18.12
C ILE A 166 -2.67 3.08 -18.25
N ASN A 167 -2.65 4.13 -19.06
CA ASN A 167 -3.82 4.96 -19.37
C ASN A 167 -4.20 4.79 -20.84
N GLY A 168 -5.50 4.71 -21.11
CA GLY A 168 -6.03 4.68 -22.48
C GLY A 168 -7.39 4.00 -22.55
N LYS A 169 -7.78 3.60 -23.76
CA LYS A 169 -9.03 2.83 -23.95
C LYS A 169 -8.91 1.43 -23.34
N PRO A 170 -10.00 0.85 -22.78
CA PRO A 170 -9.99 -0.48 -22.18
C PRO A 170 -9.39 -1.55 -23.09
N GLU A 171 -9.71 -1.54 -24.39
CA GLU A 171 -9.21 -2.54 -25.34
C GLU A 171 -7.69 -2.45 -25.52
N LYS A 172 -7.15 -1.21 -25.47
CA LYS A 172 -5.72 -0.94 -25.62
C LYS A 172 -4.94 -1.26 -24.35
N ILE A 173 -5.51 -0.98 -23.17
CA ILE A 173 -4.92 -1.32 -21.88
C ILE A 173 -4.73 -2.84 -21.78
N VAL A 174 -5.75 -3.60 -22.16
CA VAL A 174 -5.74 -5.06 -22.09
C VAL A 174 -4.70 -5.64 -23.05
N ALA A 175 -4.62 -5.14 -24.29
CA ALA A 175 -3.59 -5.54 -25.24
C ALA A 175 -2.17 -5.25 -24.73
N CYS A 176 -1.95 -4.07 -24.16
CA CYS A 176 -0.67 -3.71 -23.55
C CYS A 176 -0.33 -4.63 -22.37
N LEU A 177 -1.31 -4.94 -21.52
CA LEU A 177 -1.12 -5.82 -20.37
C LEU A 177 -0.71 -7.24 -20.78
N VAL A 178 -1.31 -7.80 -21.83
CA VAL A 178 -0.91 -9.12 -22.37
C VAL A 178 0.56 -9.12 -22.76
N THR A 179 1.02 -8.08 -23.45
CA THR A 179 2.41 -7.96 -23.87
C THR A 179 3.36 -7.86 -22.68
N ILE A 180 2.97 -7.11 -21.64
CA ILE A 180 3.73 -7.01 -20.39
C ILE A 180 3.80 -8.38 -19.71
N ILE A 181 2.66 -9.06 -19.49
CA ILE A 181 2.61 -10.37 -18.81
C ILE A 181 3.47 -11.40 -19.54
N SER A 182 3.38 -11.47 -20.88
CA SER A 182 4.20 -12.38 -21.69
C SER A 182 5.69 -12.10 -21.51
N THR A 183 6.09 -10.82 -21.47
CA THR A 183 7.48 -10.44 -21.21
C THR A 183 7.92 -10.80 -19.78
N LEU A 184 7.07 -10.58 -18.77
CA LEU A 184 7.40 -10.85 -17.37
C LEU A 184 7.52 -12.33 -17.06
N LYS A 185 6.78 -13.19 -17.78
CA LYS A 185 6.85 -14.64 -17.65
C LYS A 185 8.21 -15.23 -18.03
N GLU A 186 8.89 -14.62 -18.99
CA GLU A 186 10.20 -15.09 -19.45
C GLU A 186 11.34 -14.66 -18.52
N ILE A 187 11.09 -13.68 -17.64
CA ILE A 187 12.13 -13.03 -16.86
C ILE A 187 12.00 -13.43 -15.39
N PRO A 188 12.98 -14.16 -14.81
CA PRO A 188 12.93 -14.48 -13.40
C PRO A 188 13.10 -13.22 -12.54
N ILE A 189 12.43 -13.21 -11.39
CA ILE A 189 12.60 -12.17 -10.38
C ILE A 189 14.04 -12.23 -9.85
N LYS A 190 14.68 -11.06 -9.75
CA LYS A 190 16.05 -10.94 -9.22
C LYS A 190 16.02 -10.26 -7.86
N GLY A 191 16.57 -10.93 -6.84
CA GLY A 191 16.69 -10.38 -5.49
C GLY A 191 15.51 -10.73 -4.58
N PRO A 192 15.42 -10.10 -3.40
CA PRO A 192 14.35 -10.36 -2.44
C PRO A 192 13.01 -9.91 -3.04
N SER A 193 11.95 -10.69 -2.80
CA SER A 193 10.60 -10.33 -3.21
C SER A 193 9.77 -10.00 -1.97
N ARG A 194 9.36 -8.74 -1.85
CA ARG A 194 8.42 -8.27 -0.83
C ARG A 194 7.22 -7.59 -1.47
N PRO A 195 6.09 -8.32 -1.58
CA PRO A 195 4.78 -7.79 -1.90
C PRO A 195 4.45 -6.45 -1.24
N TYR A 196 3.91 -5.49 -1.99
CA TYR A 196 3.36 -4.28 -1.41
C TYR A 196 2.05 -4.59 -0.68
N GLU A 197 1.88 -4.03 0.51
CA GLU A 197 0.63 -4.10 1.25
C GLU A 197 0.11 -2.69 1.46
N SER A 198 -1.19 -2.48 1.23
CA SER A 198 -1.77 -1.15 1.32
C SER A 198 -1.69 -0.54 2.72
N ILE A 199 -1.48 -1.34 3.77
CA ILE A 199 -1.19 -0.85 5.13
C ILE A 199 0.08 0.01 5.20
N PHE A 200 1.01 -0.15 4.26
CA PHE A 200 2.23 0.66 4.16
C PHE A 200 2.04 1.93 3.34
N PHE A 201 0.81 2.26 2.94
CA PHE A 201 0.51 3.51 2.22
C PHE A 201 1.09 4.72 2.95
N ASP A 202 1.85 5.52 2.20
CA ASP A 202 2.37 6.80 2.65
C ASP A 202 1.81 7.93 1.78
N PRO A 203 1.00 8.86 2.35
CA PRO A 203 0.41 9.96 1.60
C PRO A 203 1.43 11.01 1.14
N MET A 204 2.58 11.15 1.80
CA MET A 204 3.58 12.16 1.48
C MET A 204 4.35 11.81 0.20
N VAL A 205 4.61 10.52 -0.01
CA VAL A 205 5.33 10.01 -1.19
C VAL A 205 4.43 9.28 -2.19
N ALA A 206 3.10 9.29 -1.98
CA ALA A 206 2.12 8.65 -2.86
C ALA A 206 2.32 8.98 -4.34
N ASN A 207 2.60 10.24 -4.66
CA ASN A 207 2.85 10.65 -6.05
C ASN A 207 4.18 10.15 -6.62
N GLU A 208 5.17 9.89 -5.76
CA GLU A 208 6.52 9.48 -6.17
C GLU A 208 6.60 8.00 -6.56
N TYR A 209 5.94 7.13 -5.80
CA TYR A 209 5.86 5.70 -6.13
C TYR A 209 4.66 5.34 -7.01
N GLY A 210 3.70 6.27 -7.18
CA GLY A 210 2.53 6.11 -8.05
C GLY A 210 1.25 5.63 -7.36
N GLY A 211 1.18 5.72 -6.04
CA GLY A 211 -0.02 5.45 -5.25
C GLY A 211 -1.16 6.43 -5.52
N TYR A 212 -2.29 6.20 -4.85
CA TYR A 212 -3.44 7.08 -4.88
C TYR A 212 -3.36 8.06 -3.70
N ALA A 213 -2.66 9.18 -3.90
CA ALA A 213 -2.81 10.32 -3.03
C ALA A 213 -4.30 10.71 -3.04
N GLY A 214 -4.98 10.60 -1.89
CA GLY A 214 -6.40 10.96 -1.82
C GLY A 214 -6.60 12.36 -2.39
N ASP A 215 -7.69 12.58 -3.13
CA ASP A 215 -8.01 13.85 -3.79
C ASP A 215 -7.91 15.04 -2.82
N HIS A 216 -6.72 15.61 -2.73
CA HIS A 216 -6.48 17.03 -2.55
C HIS A 216 -6.25 17.66 -3.93
N SER A 217 -6.93 17.14 -4.96
CA SER A 217 -7.02 17.79 -6.26
C SER A 217 -7.88 19.06 -6.14
N GLY A 218 -7.25 20.16 -5.74
CA GLY A 218 -7.54 21.48 -6.32
C GLY A 218 -8.83 22.18 -5.91
N ARG A 219 -8.84 22.80 -4.72
CA ARG A 219 -9.05 24.26 -4.71
C ARG A 219 -7.68 24.90 -4.77
N GLY A 220 -7.34 25.44 -5.94
CA GLY A 220 -6.02 25.95 -6.23
C GLY A 220 -5.51 26.92 -5.17
N ILE A 221 -4.29 26.66 -4.69
CA ILE A 221 -3.39 27.75 -4.30
C ILE A 221 -3.03 28.47 -5.61
N ARG A 222 -3.92 29.35 -6.06
CA ARG A 222 -3.50 30.46 -6.91
C ARG A 222 -2.67 31.37 -6.03
N GLY A 223 -1.46 31.66 -6.48
CA GLY A 223 -0.52 32.55 -5.82
C GLY A 223 -1.21 33.84 -5.33
N TYR A 224 -1.00 34.14 -4.05
CA TYR A 224 -1.40 35.41 -3.47
C TYR A 224 -0.43 36.50 -3.93
N GLY A 225 -0.82 37.21 -4.99
CA GLY A 225 -0.47 38.61 -5.15
C GLY A 225 -1.28 39.46 -4.13
N PRO A 226 -0.77 40.63 -3.70
CA PRO A 226 -1.28 41.32 -2.54
C PRO A 226 -2.44 42.24 -2.91
N ARG A 227 -3.65 42.01 -2.36
CA ARG A 227 -4.64 43.05 -2.00
C ARG A 227 -5.97 42.45 -1.56
N GLY A 228 -6.50 42.96 -0.44
CA GLY A 228 -7.92 42.83 -0.09
C GLY A 228 -8.15 42.33 1.33
N ARG A 229 -8.21 43.25 2.30
CA ARG A 229 -8.68 43.00 3.67
C ARG A 229 -10.16 42.59 3.64
N ILE A 230 -10.48 41.45 4.26
CA ILE A 230 -11.82 41.14 4.77
C ILE A 230 -11.67 40.90 6.28
N PRO A 231 -12.52 41.47 7.16
CA PRO A 231 -12.36 41.34 8.60
C PRO A 231 -12.86 39.96 9.07
N LEU A 232 -12.04 39.26 9.85
CA LEU A 232 -12.43 38.03 10.54
C LEU A 232 -13.27 38.36 11.80
N PRO A 233 -14.33 37.58 12.11
CA PRO A 233 -15.02 37.68 13.39
C PRO A 233 -14.22 37.02 14.53
N PRO A 234 -14.45 37.40 15.80
CA PRO A 234 -13.58 37.06 16.92
C PRO A 234 -13.97 35.74 17.57
N TYR A 235 -12.94 35.02 18.05
CA TYR A 235 -12.97 33.98 19.09
C TYR A 235 -13.72 32.67 18.81
N GLY A 236 -12.97 31.71 18.30
CA GLY A 236 -13.10 30.29 18.64
C GLY A 236 -11.69 29.71 18.84
N PRO A 237 -11.47 28.75 19.75
CA PRO A 237 -10.15 28.16 19.95
C PRO A 237 -9.70 27.48 18.65
N VAL A 238 -8.61 28.02 18.08
CA VAL A 238 -7.90 27.39 16.98
C VAL A 238 -7.38 26.03 17.45
N PRO A 239 -7.66 24.92 16.74
CA PRO A 239 -6.90 23.70 16.97
C PRO A 239 -5.41 23.99 16.75
N PRO A 240 -4.49 23.32 17.47
CA PRO A 240 -3.06 23.56 17.27
C PRO A 240 -2.73 23.28 15.81
N VAL A 241 -2.41 24.35 15.09
CA VAL A 241 -1.73 24.28 13.80
C VAL A 241 -0.34 23.76 14.15
N TYR A 242 -0.09 22.48 13.88
CA TYR A 242 1.26 21.95 13.95
C TYR A 242 2.07 22.65 12.87
N ASP A 243 3.02 23.45 13.31
CA ASP A 243 3.97 24.20 12.50
C ASP A 243 4.74 23.22 11.59
N ASP A 244 4.52 23.34 10.28
CA ASP A 244 5.11 22.49 9.24
C ASP A 244 6.54 22.98 8.95
N GLY A 245 7.39 22.86 9.98
CA GLY A 245 8.83 23.13 9.86
C GLY A 245 9.50 22.19 8.85
N PRO A 246 10.66 22.56 8.30
CA PRO A 246 11.37 21.75 7.31
C PRO A 246 11.60 20.33 7.85
N LEU A 247 11.42 19.32 6.98
CA LEU A 247 11.72 17.95 7.34
C LEU A 247 13.23 17.80 7.55
N GLU A 248 13.59 17.36 8.75
CA GLU A 248 14.96 17.14 9.17
C GLU A 248 15.20 15.66 9.47
N THR A 249 16.47 15.30 9.61
CA THR A 249 16.88 13.96 10.00
C THR A 249 17.87 14.06 11.16
N ALA A 250 17.56 13.38 12.26
CA ALA A 250 18.45 13.26 13.40
C ALA A 250 18.86 11.80 13.60
N GLN A 251 20.10 11.59 14.04
CA GLN A 251 20.61 10.27 14.39
C GLN A 251 20.87 10.21 15.89
N VAL A 252 20.45 9.13 16.52
CA VAL A 252 20.66 8.85 17.94
C VAL A 252 21.36 7.51 18.06
N THR A 253 22.51 7.51 18.72
CA THR A 253 23.26 6.30 19.02
C THR A 253 22.84 5.76 20.37
N VAL A 254 22.48 4.48 20.44
CA VAL A 254 22.09 3.80 21.69
C VAL A 254 22.93 2.54 21.89
N PRO A 255 23.33 2.21 23.13
CA PRO A 255 23.97 0.93 23.42
C PRO A 255 23.07 -0.25 23.03
N ASN A 256 23.67 -1.33 22.50
CA ASN A 256 22.92 -2.51 22.05
C ASN A 256 22.07 -3.14 23.17
N GLU A 257 22.56 -3.11 24.41
CA GLU A 257 21.84 -3.61 25.60
C GLU A 257 20.51 -2.89 25.85
N LEU A 258 20.42 -1.61 25.48
CA LEU A 258 19.20 -0.80 25.61
C LEU A 258 18.29 -0.89 24.39
N GLY A 259 18.82 -1.37 23.25
CA GLY A 259 18.06 -1.55 22.01
C GLY A 259 16.84 -2.45 22.19
N GLY A 260 16.95 -3.52 22.97
CA GLY A 260 15.82 -4.41 23.28
C GLY A 260 14.71 -3.72 24.08
N THR A 261 15.08 -2.86 25.03
CA THR A 261 14.15 -2.07 25.86
C THR A 261 13.50 -0.94 25.06
N ILE A 262 14.22 -0.35 24.11
CA ILE A 262 13.72 0.67 23.17
C ILE A 262 12.69 0.09 22.20
N ILE A 263 12.94 -1.12 21.71
CA ILE A 263 12.03 -1.83 20.80
C ILE A 263 10.80 -2.35 21.57
N GLY A 264 10.98 -2.85 22.79
CA GLY A 264 9.94 -3.49 23.59
C GLY A 264 9.61 -4.92 23.13
N ARG A 265 8.89 -5.69 23.96
CA ARG A 265 8.50 -7.07 23.60
C ARG A 265 7.66 -7.06 22.32
N GLY A 266 8.11 -7.76 21.29
CA GLY A 266 7.42 -7.82 19.99
C GLY A 266 7.37 -6.49 19.22
N GLY A 267 8.20 -5.50 19.58
CA GLY A 267 8.23 -4.19 18.93
C GLY A 267 7.12 -3.23 19.38
N GLU A 268 6.41 -3.52 20.47
CA GLU A 268 5.30 -2.72 20.96
C GLU A 268 5.70 -1.28 21.30
N ARG A 269 6.83 -1.10 21.99
CA ARG A 269 7.28 0.22 22.42
C ARG A 269 7.70 1.09 21.23
N ILE A 270 8.47 0.55 20.29
CA ILE A 270 8.86 1.32 19.10
C ILE A 270 7.66 1.68 18.21
N ARG A 271 6.65 0.80 18.12
CA ARG A 271 5.40 1.13 17.41
C ARG A 271 4.68 2.29 18.09
N ARG A 272 4.59 2.28 19.41
CA ARG A 272 4.00 3.36 20.19
C ARG A 272 4.76 4.68 20.01
N ILE A 273 6.10 4.65 20.03
CA ILE A 273 6.93 5.85 19.82
C ILE A 273 6.69 6.43 18.42
N ARG A 274 6.58 5.59 17.39
CA ARG A 274 6.26 6.04 16.02
C ARG A 274 4.86 6.65 15.93
N ASP A 275 3.88 6.05 16.61
CA ASP A 275 2.49 6.52 16.64
C ASP A 275 2.36 7.86 17.39
N GLU A 276 2.98 7.99 18.56
CA GLU A 276 2.90 9.19 19.40
C GLU A 276 3.76 10.36 18.88
N SER A 277 4.92 10.08 18.27
CA SER A 277 5.78 11.14 17.72
C SER A 277 5.41 11.57 16.29
N GLY A 278 4.73 10.71 15.53
CA GLY A 278 4.51 10.91 14.10
C GLY A 278 5.80 10.93 13.27
N ALA A 279 6.96 10.64 13.87
CA ALA A 279 8.26 10.62 13.21
C ALA A 279 8.54 9.26 12.56
N HIS A 280 9.24 9.28 11.44
CA HIS A 280 9.74 8.07 10.82
C HIS A 280 11.02 7.61 11.52
N ILE A 281 10.96 6.46 12.21
CA ILE A 281 12.08 5.94 13.01
C ILE A 281 12.62 4.65 12.40
N LYS A 282 13.83 4.71 11.83
CA LYS A 282 14.59 3.56 11.32
C LYS A 282 15.59 3.10 12.38
N ILE A 283 15.59 1.80 12.68
CA ILE A 283 16.56 1.18 13.58
C ILE A 283 17.52 0.37 12.71
N GLU A 284 18.80 0.68 12.79
CA GLU A 284 19.84 -0.04 12.04
C GLU A 284 20.29 -1.31 12.77
N GLU A 285 20.95 -2.21 12.05
CA GLU A 285 21.48 -3.45 12.62
C GLU A 285 22.59 -3.15 13.64
N GLU A 286 22.85 -4.08 14.54
CA GLU A 286 23.84 -3.91 15.61
C GLU A 286 25.23 -3.72 15.00
N ASP A 287 25.85 -2.58 15.27
CA ASP A 287 27.24 -2.37 14.86
C ASP A 287 28.15 -3.24 15.75
N PRO A 288 29.25 -3.82 15.21
CA PRO A 288 30.20 -4.63 15.98
C PRO A 288 30.84 -3.90 17.17
N ASN A 289 30.73 -2.57 17.19
CA ASN A 289 31.24 -1.71 18.26
C ASN A 289 30.32 -1.63 19.50
N GLY A 290 29.18 -2.34 19.52
CA GLY A 290 28.28 -2.38 20.69
C GLY A 290 27.23 -1.27 20.74
N GLU A 291 27.11 -0.51 19.66
CA GLU A 291 26.17 0.59 19.50
C GLU A 291 25.19 0.31 18.35
N ARG A 292 24.00 0.92 18.43
CA ARG A 292 22.95 0.84 17.43
C ARG A 292 22.50 2.25 17.09
N ILE A 293 22.42 2.53 15.80
CA ILE A 293 22.00 3.84 15.30
C ILE A 293 20.49 3.82 15.06
N ILE A 294 19.81 4.81 15.62
CA ILE A 294 18.41 5.11 15.39
C ILE A 294 18.33 6.39 14.57
N THR A 295 17.82 6.30 13.35
CA THR A 295 17.59 7.47 12.49
C THR A 295 16.13 7.90 12.61
N ILE A 296 15.91 9.16 12.94
CA ILE A 296 14.60 9.80 13.14
C ILE A 296 14.43 10.85 12.05
N SER A 297 13.34 10.80 11.30
CA SER A 297 13.03 11.76 10.24
C SER A 297 11.64 12.34 10.45
N GLY A 298 11.50 13.66 10.33
CA GLY A 298 10.23 14.36 10.56
C GLY A 298 10.43 15.87 10.69
N THR A 299 9.38 16.59 11.08
CA THR A 299 9.51 18.00 11.47
C THR A 299 10.34 18.13 12.76
N PRO A 300 10.91 19.31 13.07
CA PRO A 300 11.69 19.48 14.29
C PRO A 300 10.92 19.07 15.56
N SER A 301 9.62 19.34 15.61
CA SER A 301 8.75 18.92 16.71
C SER A 301 8.51 17.41 16.77
N GLN A 302 8.39 16.73 15.62
CA GLN A 302 8.27 15.27 15.57
C GLN A 302 9.58 14.60 16.00
N ILE A 303 10.73 15.15 15.58
CA ILE A 303 12.05 14.66 15.97
C ILE A 303 12.26 14.85 17.48
N GLU A 304 11.95 16.02 18.01
CA GLU A 304 12.08 16.32 19.44
C GLU A 304 11.18 15.41 20.28
N MET A 305 9.93 15.19 19.86
CA MET A 305 9.01 14.25 20.52
C MET A 305 9.51 12.81 20.46
N ALA A 306 10.00 12.36 19.30
CA ALA A 306 10.57 11.03 19.16
C ALA A 306 11.80 10.83 20.04
N GLN A 307 12.70 11.82 20.10
CA GLN A 307 13.87 11.82 20.97
C GLN A 307 13.46 11.77 22.45
N PHE A 308 12.46 12.54 22.85
CA PHE A 308 11.93 12.53 24.21
C PHE A 308 11.38 11.15 24.59
N LEU A 309 10.53 10.56 23.75
CA LEU A 309 9.93 9.24 24.00
C LEU A 309 10.96 8.10 23.99
N LEU A 310 12.03 8.22 23.19
CA LEU A 310 13.13 7.25 23.18
C LEU A 310 13.87 7.23 24.52
N GLN A 311 14.02 8.38 25.19
CA GLN A 311 14.67 8.51 26.51
C GLN A 311 13.79 8.07 27.70
N GLN A 312 12.48 7.87 27.49
CA GLN A 312 11.53 7.40 28.51
C GLN A 312 11.44 5.87 28.51
N TRP A 313 12.42 5.19 29.13
CA TRP A 313 12.48 3.71 29.28
C TRP A 313 11.86 3.20 30.58
#